data_AF-A0A917DEY1-F1
#
_entry.id   AF-A0A917DEY1-F1
#
_cell.length_a   1.000
_cell.length_b   1.000
_cell.length_c   1.000
_cell.angle_alpha   90.00
_cell.angle_beta   90.00
_cell.angle_gamma   90.00
#
_symmetry.space_group_name_H-M   'P 1'
#
loop_
_entity.id
_entity.type
_entity.pdbx_description
1 polymer ?
#
loop_
_entity_poly.entity_id
_entity_poly.type
_entity_poly.pdbx_seq_one_letter_code
_entity_poly.pdbx_strand_id
1 'polypeptide(L)'
;MTTECRAGQAQIAPVAVADNLTIADLGAALAAGWRDFIAYPAYGLFFAATYVGAGLFLAYALMEWDAVAWLIPAAAGFPLLAPFVAVGLYEVSRRREAGETLSWGAVLGALRGRGDEQILSMGVIVFVAFGFWLMVAHGIFAVFLSESGIGGESLALFATPAGMMMLAVGSVVGAVMALAFYAITVCSLPMLVDREVDFLTAIIVSLGVMRSNAFVMLAWAVLIAALLFAAMIPAFLGLMIVLPVLGHATWHLYRRVVAGPD
;
A
#
# COMPACT_ATOMS: atom_id res chain seq x y z
N MET A 1 44.71 -29.73 -8.35
CA MET A 1 44.40 -28.31 -8.10
C MET A 1 43.20 -27.95 -8.97
N THR A 2 41.98 -28.20 -8.47
CA THR A 2 40.73 -27.64 -8.99
C THR A 2 39.72 -27.70 -7.85
N THR A 3 39.63 -26.58 -7.12
CA THR A 3 38.68 -26.37 -6.05
C THR A 3 37.34 -26.02 -6.71
N GLU A 4 36.39 -26.96 -6.75
CA GLU A 4 35.01 -26.64 -7.14
C GLU A 4 34.36 -25.80 -6.05
N CYS A 5 34.12 -24.53 -6.36
CA CYS A 5 33.32 -23.63 -5.55
C CYS A 5 31.86 -24.03 -5.71
N ARG A 6 31.36 -24.92 -4.83
CA ARG A 6 29.92 -25.11 -4.63
C ARG A 6 29.37 -23.82 -4.02
N ALA A 7 28.93 -22.90 -4.86
CA ALA A 7 28.01 -21.86 -4.45
C ALA A 7 26.78 -22.54 -3.84
N GLY A 8 26.63 -22.45 -2.53
CA GLY A 8 25.45 -22.92 -1.82
C GLY A 8 24.25 -22.15 -2.36
N GLN A 9 23.49 -22.76 -3.25
CA GLN A 9 22.11 -22.39 -3.46
C GLN A 9 21.42 -22.64 -2.12
N ALA A 10 21.26 -21.58 -1.32
CA ALA A 10 20.40 -21.61 -0.15
C ALA A 10 19.04 -22.10 -0.65
N GLN A 11 18.71 -23.35 -0.29
CA GLN A 11 17.46 -23.96 -0.67
C GLN A 11 16.38 -23.26 0.14
N ILE A 12 15.80 -22.20 -0.44
CA ILE A 12 14.71 -21.45 0.15
C ILE A 12 13.56 -22.45 0.32
N ALA A 13 13.19 -22.75 1.57
CA ALA A 13 12.06 -23.63 1.84
C ALA A 13 10.83 -23.10 1.08
N PRO A 14 10.09 -23.95 0.33
CA PRO A 14 8.97 -23.49 -0.46
C PRO A 14 7.96 -22.81 0.45
N VAL A 15 7.68 -21.54 0.17
CA VAL A 15 6.73 -20.73 0.92
C VAL A 15 5.33 -21.26 0.60
N ALA A 16 4.66 -21.82 1.60
CA ALA A 16 3.32 -22.37 1.45
C ALA A 16 2.28 -21.26 1.42
N VAL A 17 1.38 -21.30 0.43
CA VAL A 17 0.25 -20.40 0.28
C VAL A 17 -1.02 -21.19 0.56
N ALA A 18 -1.78 -20.78 1.58
CA ALA A 18 -3.09 -21.34 1.85
C ALA A 18 -4.09 -20.93 0.76
N ASP A 19 -5.06 -21.79 0.44
CA ASP A 19 -6.08 -21.59 -0.61
C ASP A 19 -7.51 -21.50 -0.05
N ASN A 20 -7.64 -21.37 1.27
CA ASN A 20 -8.91 -21.49 1.99
C ASN A 20 -9.28 -20.22 2.79
N LEU A 21 -8.78 -19.04 2.39
CA LEU A 21 -9.20 -17.79 3.02
C LEU A 21 -10.72 -17.61 2.89
N THR A 22 -11.33 -17.08 3.93
CA THR A 22 -12.74 -16.75 3.99
C THR A 22 -12.95 -15.26 4.29
N ILE A 23 -14.16 -14.74 4.08
CA ILE A 23 -14.51 -13.36 4.46
C ILE A 23 -14.37 -13.14 5.99
N ALA A 24 -14.57 -14.19 6.79
CA ALA A 24 -14.38 -14.10 8.24
C ALA A 24 -12.92 -13.79 8.62
N ASP A 25 -11.96 -14.24 7.82
CA ASP A 25 -10.54 -13.93 8.03
C ASP A 25 -10.23 -12.45 7.85
N LEU A 26 -10.93 -11.75 6.95
CA LEU A 26 -10.81 -10.30 6.80
C LEU A 26 -11.27 -9.56 8.07
N GLY A 27 -12.40 -9.98 8.63
CA GLY A 27 -12.91 -9.44 9.90
C GLY A 27 -11.97 -9.72 11.06
N ALA A 28 -11.42 -10.94 11.13
CA ALA A 28 -10.46 -11.33 12.15
C ALA A 28 -9.12 -10.57 12.02
N ALA A 29 -8.65 -10.31 10.79
CA ALA A 29 -7.48 -9.50 10.50
C ALA A 29 -7.69 -8.04 10.93
N LEU A 30 -8.83 -7.44 10.61
CA LEU A 30 -9.19 -6.09 11.07
C LEU A 30 -9.28 -5.99 12.59
N ALA A 31 -9.92 -6.95 13.24
CA ALA A 31 -10.02 -6.97 14.70
C ALA A 31 -8.64 -7.14 15.36
N ALA A 32 -7.75 -7.93 14.78
CA ALA A 32 -6.36 -8.03 15.22
C ALA A 32 -5.60 -6.72 14.99
N GLY A 33 -5.75 -6.10 13.82
CA GLY A 33 -5.14 -4.81 13.51
C GLY A 33 -5.59 -3.67 14.42
N TRP A 34 -6.87 -3.66 14.79
CA TRP A 34 -7.44 -2.73 15.77
C TRP A 34 -6.84 -2.92 17.17
N ARG A 35 -6.72 -4.18 17.62
CA ARG A 35 -6.07 -4.50 18.91
C ARG A 35 -4.60 -4.11 18.92
N ASP A 36 -3.92 -4.25 17.79
CA ASP A 36 -2.53 -3.83 17.56
C ASP A 36 -2.38 -2.32 17.72
N PHE A 37 -3.22 -1.56 17.01
CA PHE A 37 -3.23 -0.11 17.09
C PHE A 37 -3.53 0.40 18.51
N ILE A 38 -4.53 -0.16 19.21
CA ILE A 38 -4.91 0.29 20.56
C ILE A 38 -3.80 0.05 21.59
N ALA A 39 -3.06 -1.06 21.51
CA ALA A 39 -2.02 -1.31 22.51
C ALA A 39 -0.75 -0.48 22.24
N TYR A 40 -0.48 -0.16 20.96
CA TYR A 40 0.72 0.56 20.55
C TYR A 40 0.41 1.78 19.65
N PRO A 41 -0.45 2.73 20.10
CA PRO A 41 -0.98 3.78 19.25
C PRO A 41 0.08 4.77 18.80
N ALA A 42 1.14 4.97 19.59
CA ALA A 42 2.22 5.92 19.27
C ALA A 42 2.90 5.61 17.93
N TYR A 43 3.15 4.33 17.63
CA TYR A 43 3.74 3.92 16.35
C TYR A 43 2.77 4.16 15.20
N GLY A 44 1.51 3.74 15.37
CA GLY A 44 0.44 3.99 14.40
C GLY A 44 0.30 5.48 14.05
N LEU A 45 0.13 6.31 15.07
CA LEU A 45 -0.04 7.75 14.91
C LEU A 45 1.20 8.42 14.28
N PHE A 46 2.41 7.96 14.58
CA PHE A 46 3.63 8.48 13.96
C PHE A 46 3.64 8.26 12.44
N PHE A 47 3.46 7.01 11.99
CA PHE A 47 3.45 6.69 10.56
C PHE A 47 2.27 7.36 9.85
N ALA A 48 1.09 7.35 10.47
CA ALA A 48 -0.07 8.02 9.91
C ALA A 48 0.13 9.54 9.83
N ALA A 49 0.72 10.19 10.83
CA ALA A 49 1.01 11.62 10.81
C ALA A 49 1.97 12.00 9.68
N THR A 50 3.00 11.19 9.39
CA THR A 50 3.89 11.46 8.25
C THR A 50 3.15 11.43 6.93
N TYR A 51 2.21 10.49 6.78
CA TYR A 51 1.43 10.34 5.56
C TYR A 51 0.37 11.44 5.44
N VAL A 52 -0.40 11.72 6.51
CA VAL A 52 -1.36 12.84 6.53
C VAL A 52 -0.66 14.17 6.28
N GLY A 53 0.49 14.40 6.91
CA GLY A 53 1.31 15.60 6.68
C GLY A 53 1.73 15.75 5.22
N ALA A 54 2.16 14.67 4.57
CA ALA A 54 2.48 14.69 3.14
C ALA A 54 1.27 15.01 2.26
N GLY A 55 0.10 14.48 2.57
CA GLY A 55 -1.15 14.77 1.85
C GLY A 55 -1.61 16.23 2.01
N LEU A 56 -1.54 16.76 3.24
CA LEU A 56 -1.85 18.16 3.53
C LEU A 56 -0.84 19.12 2.88
N PHE A 57 0.46 18.78 2.92
CA PHE A 57 1.49 19.54 2.23
C PHE A 57 1.28 19.56 0.72
N LEU A 58 0.95 18.41 0.12
CA LEU A 58 0.61 18.32 -1.30
C LEU A 58 -0.61 19.19 -1.65
N ALA A 59 -1.67 19.13 -0.85
CA ALA A 59 -2.85 19.97 -1.05
C ALA A 59 -2.51 21.47 -0.98
N TYR A 60 -1.72 21.87 0.01
CA TYR A 60 -1.24 23.24 0.14
C TYR A 60 -0.40 23.68 -1.06
N ALA A 61 0.56 22.86 -1.50
CA ALA A 61 1.43 23.17 -2.63
C ALA A 61 0.63 23.33 -3.94
N LEU A 62 -0.36 22.48 -4.18
CA LEU A 62 -1.23 22.58 -5.36
C LEU A 62 -2.12 23.82 -5.33
N MET A 63 -2.57 24.26 -4.15
CA MET A 63 -3.30 25.52 -4.01
C MET A 63 -2.40 26.73 -4.31
N GLU A 64 -1.16 26.73 -3.82
CA GLU A 64 -0.19 27.80 -4.08
C GLU A 64 0.20 27.90 -5.56
N TRP A 65 0.18 26.79 -6.29
CA TRP A 65 0.48 26.73 -7.72
C TRP A 65 -0.73 26.95 -8.63
N ASP A 66 -1.89 27.32 -8.07
CA ASP A 66 -3.17 27.47 -8.80
C ASP A 66 -3.57 26.19 -9.57
N ALA A 67 -3.14 25.03 -9.06
CA ALA A 67 -3.31 23.72 -9.67
C ALA A 67 -4.35 22.88 -8.89
N VAL A 68 -5.38 23.50 -8.32
CA VAL A 68 -6.30 22.82 -7.38
C VAL A 68 -7.03 21.63 -8.01
N ALA A 69 -7.25 21.66 -9.32
CA ALA A 69 -7.89 20.56 -10.05
C ALA A 69 -7.03 19.27 -10.01
N TRP A 70 -5.71 19.40 -9.84
CA TRP A 70 -4.79 18.27 -9.67
C TRP A 70 -4.93 17.53 -8.35
N LEU A 71 -5.62 18.12 -7.37
CA LEU A 71 -5.79 17.48 -6.08
C LEU A 71 -6.48 16.13 -6.23
N ILE A 72 -7.45 16.00 -7.14
CA ILE A 72 -8.17 14.74 -7.38
C ILE A 72 -7.23 13.63 -7.91
N PRO A 73 -6.54 13.80 -9.06
CA PRO A 73 -5.65 12.75 -9.57
C PRO A 73 -4.47 12.47 -8.63
N ALA A 74 -3.93 13.49 -7.97
CA ALA A 74 -2.84 13.31 -7.02
C ALA A 74 -3.29 12.54 -5.76
N ALA A 75 -4.47 12.88 -5.21
CA ALA A 75 -5.09 12.16 -4.11
C ALA A 75 -5.46 10.72 -4.49
N ALA A 76 -5.92 10.48 -5.72
CA ALA A 76 -6.23 9.14 -6.20
C ALA A 76 -5.00 8.22 -6.28
N GLY A 77 -3.83 8.77 -6.59
CA GLY A 77 -2.56 8.02 -6.59
C GLY A 77 -1.95 7.87 -5.20
N PHE A 78 -2.35 8.72 -4.25
CA PHE A 78 -1.74 8.81 -2.92
C PHE A 78 -1.68 7.45 -2.19
N PRO A 79 -2.75 6.63 -2.15
CA PRO A 79 -2.74 5.29 -1.54
C PRO A 79 -1.63 4.35 -2.03
N LEU A 80 -1.10 4.54 -3.25
CA LEU A 80 -0.02 3.69 -3.77
C LEU A 80 1.25 3.80 -2.90
N LEU A 81 1.46 4.91 -2.20
CA LEU A 81 2.61 5.08 -1.30
C LEU A 81 2.37 4.45 0.09
N ALA A 82 1.13 4.14 0.45
CA ALA A 82 0.76 3.70 1.80
C ALA A 82 1.42 2.39 2.25
N PRO A 83 1.57 1.34 1.41
CA PRO A 83 2.18 0.09 1.86
C PRO A 83 3.62 0.24 2.33
N PHE A 84 4.34 1.25 1.82
CA PHE A 84 5.69 1.59 2.28
C PHE A 84 5.72 2.18 3.67
N VAL A 85 4.78 3.09 3.95
CA VAL A 85 4.59 3.64 5.29
C VAL A 85 4.18 2.54 6.28
N ALA A 86 3.42 1.55 5.80
CA ALA A 86 2.97 0.43 6.61
C ALA A 86 4.08 -0.57 7.00
N VAL A 87 5.27 -0.54 6.38
CA VAL A 87 6.39 -1.44 6.72
C VAL A 87 6.75 -1.38 8.21
N GLY A 88 6.76 -0.19 8.80
CA GLY A 88 7.01 -0.05 10.24
C GLY A 88 5.88 -0.63 11.10
N LEU A 89 4.63 -0.60 10.62
CA LEU A 89 3.48 -1.18 11.31
C LEU A 89 3.49 -2.71 11.24
N TYR A 90 3.97 -3.27 10.13
CA TYR A 90 4.21 -4.71 9.99
C TYR A 90 5.22 -5.18 11.04
N GLU A 91 6.32 -4.44 11.23
CA GLU A 91 7.31 -4.77 12.26
C GLU A 91 6.74 -4.67 13.70
N VAL A 92 5.88 -3.69 13.97
CA VAL A 92 5.18 -3.57 15.26
C VAL A 92 4.32 -4.80 15.52
N SER A 93 3.51 -5.23 14.53
CA SER A 93 2.68 -6.43 14.66
C SER A 93 3.52 -7.71 14.77
N ARG A 94 4.59 -7.85 13.97
CA ARG A 94 5.53 -8.99 14.05
C ARG A 94 6.13 -9.14 15.44
N ARG A 95 6.70 -8.05 15.98
CA ARG A 95 7.30 -8.05 17.32
C ARG A 95 6.29 -8.39 18.39
N ARG A 96 5.10 -7.80 18.30
CA ARG A 96 4.03 -8.06 19.24
C ARG A 96 3.59 -9.53 19.21
N GLU A 97 3.42 -10.11 18.03
CA GLU A 97 3.07 -11.52 17.84
C GLU A 97 4.16 -12.45 18.40
N ALA A 98 5.44 -12.10 18.19
CA ALA A 98 6.58 -12.84 18.70
C ALA A 98 6.90 -12.60 20.20
N GLY A 99 6.18 -11.70 20.87
CA GLY A 99 6.48 -11.32 22.26
C GLY A 99 7.82 -10.58 22.43
N GLU A 100 8.39 -10.04 21.34
CA GLU A 100 9.62 -9.27 21.35
C GLU A 100 9.40 -7.86 21.91
N THR A 101 10.44 -7.28 22.53
CA THR A 101 10.40 -5.89 22.99
C THR A 101 10.28 -4.91 21.81
N LEU A 102 9.32 -3.99 21.88
CA LEU A 102 9.22 -2.89 20.94
C LEU A 102 10.17 -1.75 21.30
N SER A 103 10.89 -1.25 20.30
CA SER A 103 11.72 -0.05 20.40
C SER A 103 11.68 0.72 19.08
N TRP A 104 11.81 2.05 19.13
CA TRP A 104 11.84 2.90 17.93
C TRP A 104 12.97 2.55 16.98
N GLY A 105 14.16 2.25 17.51
CA GLY A 105 15.31 1.85 16.70
C GLY A 105 15.06 0.58 15.89
N ALA A 106 14.34 -0.37 16.48
CA ALA A 106 13.98 -1.60 15.79
C ALA A 106 12.88 -1.39 14.72
N VAL A 107 11.82 -0.65 15.06
CA VAL A 107 10.69 -0.38 14.15
C VAL A 107 11.13 0.46 12.95
N LEU A 108 11.91 1.52 13.17
CA LEU A 108 12.46 2.35 12.09
C LEU A 108 13.60 1.63 11.35
N GLY A 109 14.33 0.75 12.04
CA GLY A 109 15.37 -0.10 11.45
C GLY A 109 14.80 -1.04 10.39
N ALA A 110 13.58 -1.57 10.59
CA ALA A 110 12.93 -2.46 9.63
C ALA A 110 12.70 -1.79 8.25
N LEU A 111 12.61 -0.46 8.16
CA LEU A 111 12.51 0.25 6.88
C LEU A 111 13.77 0.10 6.01
N ARG A 112 14.92 -0.20 6.62
CA ARG A 112 16.19 -0.45 5.92
C ARG A 112 16.36 -1.90 5.51
N GLY A 113 15.35 -2.76 5.72
CA GLY A 113 15.49 -4.19 5.52
C GLY A 113 16.43 -4.83 6.55
N ARG A 114 17.04 -5.96 6.17
CA ARG A 114 17.94 -6.74 7.04
C ARG A 114 19.42 -6.53 6.70
N GLY A 115 19.75 -5.32 6.23
CA GLY A 115 21.05 -5.02 5.62
C GLY A 115 21.10 -5.35 4.13
N ASP A 116 19.95 -5.62 3.52
CA ASP A 116 19.74 -5.86 2.11
C ASP A 116 18.88 -4.74 1.48
N GLU A 117 18.91 -4.63 0.15
CA GLU A 117 18.19 -3.58 -0.58
C GLU A 117 16.78 -4.03 -0.99
N GLN A 118 16.21 -5.08 -0.39
CA GLN A 118 14.95 -5.70 -0.85
C GLN A 118 13.75 -4.79 -0.63
N ILE A 119 13.59 -4.25 0.58
CA ILE A 119 12.52 -3.29 0.91
C ILE A 119 12.70 -2.00 0.10
N LEU A 120 13.95 -1.53 -0.05
CA LEU A 120 14.25 -0.35 -0.86
C LEU A 120 13.90 -0.57 -2.34
N SER A 121 14.20 -1.75 -2.89
CA SER A 121 13.88 -2.12 -4.28
C SER A 121 12.38 -2.12 -4.53
N MET A 122 11.60 -2.68 -3.60
CA MET A 122 10.15 -2.54 -3.64
C MET A 122 9.75 -1.06 -3.61
N GLY A 123 10.44 -0.21 -2.84
CA GLY A 123 10.17 1.22 -2.74
C GLY A 123 10.35 1.94 -4.06
N VAL A 124 11.40 1.57 -4.80
CA VAL A 124 11.63 2.05 -6.17
C VAL A 124 10.51 1.61 -7.11
N ILE A 125 10.08 0.34 -7.06
CA ILE A 125 8.95 -0.15 -7.87
C ILE A 125 7.71 0.69 -7.59
N VAL A 126 7.43 0.98 -6.32
CA VAL A 126 6.27 1.78 -5.92
C VAL A 126 6.38 3.23 -6.38
N PHE A 127 7.55 3.84 -6.22
CA PHE A 127 7.79 5.19 -6.69
C PHE A 127 7.60 5.31 -8.21
N VAL A 128 8.12 4.35 -8.98
CA VAL A 128 7.95 4.29 -10.43
C VAL A 128 6.48 4.08 -10.80
N ALA A 129 5.76 3.19 -10.11
CA ALA A 129 4.33 2.96 -10.34
C ALA A 129 3.50 4.22 -10.05
N PHE A 130 3.82 4.95 -8.98
CA PHE A 130 3.17 6.22 -8.64
C PHE A 130 3.48 7.31 -9.68
N GLY A 131 4.73 7.44 -10.12
CA GLY A 131 5.10 8.39 -11.18
C GLY A 131 4.41 8.07 -12.52
N PHE A 132 4.31 6.78 -12.86
CA PHE A 132 3.56 6.33 -14.03
C PHE A 132 2.07 6.66 -13.91
N TRP A 133 1.47 6.47 -12.73
CA TRP A 133 0.10 6.91 -12.47
C TRP A 133 -0.07 8.42 -12.69
N LEU A 134 0.82 9.26 -12.15
CA LEU A 134 0.74 10.71 -12.35
C LEU A 134 0.81 11.09 -13.82
N MET A 135 1.65 10.41 -14.62
CA MET A 135 1.73 10.62 -16.06
C MET A 135 0.43 10.24 -16.79
N VAL A 136 -0.16 9.09 -16.44
CA VAL A 136 -1.43 8.65 -17.02
C VAL A 136 -2.58 9.58 -16.61
N ALA A 137 -2.64 9.96 -15.33
CA ALA A 137 -3.63 10.88 -14.81
C ALA A 137 -3.50 12.26 -15.45
N HIS A 138 -2.28 12.73 -15.74
CA HIS A 138 -2.03 13.93 -16.53
C HIS A 138 -2.64 13.84 -17.92
N GLY A 139 -2.38 12.73 -18.63
CA GLY A 139 -2.92 12.53 -19.97
C GLY A 139 -4.45 12.53 -19.98
N ILE A 140 -5.07 11.83 -19.02
CA ILE A 140 -6.53 11.81 -18.87
C ILE A 140 -7.05 13.23 -18.60
N PHE A 141 -6.45 13.92 -17.64
CA PHE A 141 -6.85 15.27 -17.27
C PHE A 141 -6.74 16.26 -18.45
N ALA A 142 -5.62 16.25 -19.16
CA ALA A 142 -5.36 17.14 -20.29
C ALA A 142 -6.37 16.95 -21.44
N VAL A 143 -6.71 15.70 -21.78
CA VAL A 143 -7.69 15.38 -22.83
C VAL A 143 -9.06 15.94 -22.48
N PHE A 144 -9.56 15.64 -21.29
CA PHE A 144 -10.91 16.06 -20.90
C PHE A 144 -11.01 17.55 -20.55
N LEU A 145 -9.94 18.17 -20.04
CA LEU A 145 -9.88 19.62 -19.87
C LEU A 145 -10.02 20.32 -21.22
N SER A 146 -9.29 19.86 -22.24
CA SER A 146 -9.39 20.40 -23.60
C SER A 146 -10.79 20.23 -24.20
N GLU A 147 -11.47 19.12 -23.94
CA GLU A 147 -12.85 18.88 -24.41
C GLU A 147 -13.89 19.73 -23.68
N SER A 148 -13.63 20.12 -22.44
CA SER A 148 -14.58 20.88 -21.61
C SER A 148 -14.82 22.32 -22.09
N GLY A 149 -13.91 22.88 -22.90
CA GLY A 149 -13.94 24.28 -23.33
C GLY A 149 -13.60 25.28 -22.21
N ILE A 150 -13.22 24.81 -21.02
CA ILE A 150 -12.74 25.65 -19.92
C ILE A 150 -11.29 26.04 -20.21
N GLY A 151 -11.00 27.35 -20.23
CA GLY A 151 -9.68 27.89 -20.59
C GLY A 151 -8.59 27.71 -19.53
N GLY A 152 -8.80 26.89 -18.49
CA GLY A 152 -7.87 26.70 -17.38
C GLY A 152 -8.35 25.71 -16.34
N GLU A 153 -7.48 25.41 -15.37
CA GLU A 153 -7.80 24.49 -14.29
C GLU A 153 -8.81 25.12 -13.33
N SER A 154 -9.99 24.52 -13.24
CA SER A 154 -11.07 25.03 -12.40
C SER A 154 -11.88 23.87 -11.83
N LEU A 155 -12.38 24.04 -10.60
CA LEU A 155 -13.33 23.12 -10.00
C LEU A 155 -14.64 23.01 -10.81
N ALA A 156 -14.94 24.01 -11.65
CA ALA A 156 -16.06 23.97 -12.57
C ALA A 156 -15.98 22.81 -13.57
N LEU A 157 -14.77 22.31 -13.88
CA LEU A 157 -14.55 21.15 -14.75
C LEU A 157 -15.36 19.95 -14.28
N PHE A 158 -15.38 19.68 -12.97
CA PHE A 158 -16.03 18.51 -12.40
C PHE A 158 -17.57 18.55 -12.48
N ALA A 159 -18.16 19.72 -12.76
CA ALA A 159 -19.59 19.85 -13.01
C ALA A 159 -19.96 19.66 -14.50
N THR A 160 -18.97 19.60 -15.39
CA THR A 160 -19.22 19.39 -16.83
C THR A 160 -19.37 17.91 -17.17
N PRO A 161 -20.06 17.56 -18.28
CA PRO A 161 -20.08 16.19 -18.79
C PRO A 161 -18.68 15.63 -19.05
N ALA A 162 -17.76 16.45 -19.58
CA ALA A 162 -16.37 16.06 -19.82
C ALA A 162 -15.65 15.73 -18.51
N GLY A 163 -15.79 16.55 -17.47
CA GLY A 163 -15.21 16.28 -16.15
C GLY A 163 -15.80 15.04 -15.47
N MET A 164 -17.10 14.78 -15.60
CA MET A 164 -17.69 13.55 -15.09
C MET A 164 -17.16 12.30 -15.83
N MET A 165 -16.99 12.39 -17.15
CA MET A 165 -16.39 11.31 -17.94
C MET A 165 -14.90 11.11 -17.57
N MET A 166 -14.17 12.20 -17.35
CA MET A 166 -12.79 12.17 -16.86
C MET A 166 -12.69 11.43 -15.54
N LEU A 167 -13.57 11.70 -14.58
CA LEU A 167 -13.61 11.00 -13.30
C LEU A 167 -13.93 9.52 -13.48
N ALA A 168 -14.86 9.16 -14.36
CA ALA A 168 -15.20 7.76 -14.64
C ALA A 168 -14.02 7.00 -15.27
N VAL A 169 -13.42 7.55 -16.34
CA VAL A 169 -12.26 6.97 -17.02
C VAL A 169 -11.06 6.88 -16.08
N GLY A 170 -10.76 7.97 -15.37
CA GLY A 170 -9.70 8.03 -14.37
C GLY A 170 -9.89 7.00 -13.26
N SER A 171 -11.12 6.79 -12.79
CA SER A 171 -11.42 5.80 -11.76
C SER A 171 -11.21 4.37 -12.27
N VAL A 172 -11.61 4.05 -13.50
CA VAL A 172 -11.40 2.71 -14.09
C VAL A 172 -9.91 2.44 -14.28
N VAL A 173 -9.17 3.38 -14.87
CA VAL A 173 -7.73 3.25 -15.10
C VAL A 173 -6.98 3.17 -13.76
N GLY A 174 -7.35 4.02 -12.81
CA GLY A 174 -6.81 4.02 -11.45
C GLY A 174 -7.09 2.73 -10.70
N ALA A 175 -8.29 2.16 -10.81
CA ALA A 175 -8.64 0.88 -10.19
C ALA A 175 -7.80 -0.28 -10.74
N VAL A 176 -7.57 -0.32 -12.06
CA VAL A 176 -6.70 -1.35 -12.68
C VAL A 176 -5.26 -1.22 -12.18
N MET A 177 -4.72 0.01 -12.15
CA MET A 177 -3.38 0.29 -11.63
C MET A 177 -3.25 -0.05 -10.15
N ALA A 178 -4.20 0.38 -9.34
CA ALA A 178 -4.24 0.10 -7.90
C ALA A 178 -4.36 -1.41 -7.63
N LEU A 179 -5.14 -2.15 -8.41
CA LEU A 179 -5.25 -3.60 -8.28
C LEU A 179 -3.94 -4.30 -8.63
N ALA A 180 -3.27 -3.91 -9.72
CA ALA A 180 -1.97 -4.46 -10.09
C ALA A 180 -0.93 -4.20 -8.99
N PHE A 181 -0.91 -2.98 -8.48
CA PHE A 181 -0.03 -2.57 -7.38
C PHE A 181 -0.30 -3.34 -6.09
N TYR A 182 -1.58 -3.44 -5.70
CA TYR A 182 -2.03 -4.21 -4.56
C TYR A 182 -1.61 -5.68 -4.68
N ALA A 183 -1.84 -6.29 -5.85
CA ALA A 183 -1.47 -7.69 -6.10
C ALA A 183 0.04 -7.94 -5.94
N ILE A 184 0.86 -6.96 -6.29
CA ILE A 184 2.32 -7.01 -6.15
C ILE A 184 2.75 -6.79 -4.70
N THR A 185 2.06 -5.96 -3.91
CA THR A 185 2.58 -5.47 -2.63
C THR A 185 1.95 -6.09 -1.39
N VAL A 186 0.68 -6.54 -1.46
CA VAL A 186 -0.14 -6.92 -0.30
C VAL A 186 0.52 -7.96 0.61
N CYS A 187 1.16 -8.99 0.03
CA CYS A 187 1.91 -9.99 0.80
C CYS A 187 3.42 -9.78 0.69
N SER A 188 3.92 -9.10 -0.33
CA SER A 188 5.37 -8.95 -0.55
C SER A 188 6.05 -8.16 0.56
N LEU A 189 5.49 -7.00 0.93
CA LEU A 189 6.10 -6.15 1.96
C LEU A 189 6.10 -6.77 3.35
N PRO A 190 4.98 -7.32 3.89
CA PRO A 190 5.03 -8.00 5.17
C PRO A 190 5.94 -9.24 5.11
N MET A 191 6.02 -9.94 3.98
CA MET A 191 6.93 -11.08 3.79
C MET A 191 8.41 -10.68 3.83
N LEU A 192 8.79 -9.55 3.24
CA LEU A 192 10.16 -9.03 3.32
C LEU A 192 10.53 -8.57 4.75
N VAL A 193 9.53 -8.16 5.54
CA VAL A 193 9.73 -7.88 6.97
C VAL A 193 9.86 -9.18 7.77
N ASP A 194 9.04 -10.19 7.47
CA ASP A 194 8.97 -11.47 8.19
C ASP A 194 10.14 -12.42 7.87
N ARG A 195 10.60 -12.46 6.62
CA ARG A 195 11.49 -13.52 6.11
C ARG A 195 12.66 -12.99 5.29
N GLU A 196 13.73 -13.79 5.25
CA GLU A 196 14.91 -13.54 4.41
C GLU A 196 14.67 -14.10 2.99
N VAL A 197 13.95 -13.32 2.20
CA VAL A 197 13.60 -13.64 0.80
C VAL A 197 13.87 -12.43 -0.08
N ASP A 198 14.17 -12.68 -1.34
CA ASP A 198 14.30 -11.60 -2.32
C ASP A 198 12.92 -11.03 -2.70
N PHE A 199 12.90 -9.77 -3.16
CA PHE A 199 11.68 -9.06 -3.52
C PHE A 199 10.92 -9.77 -4.65
N LEU A 200 11.63 -10.43 -5.59
CA LEU A 200 10.97 -11.13 -6.70
C LEU A 200 10.23 -12.36 -6.19
N THR A 201 10.84 -13.15 -5.30
CA THR A 201 10.18 -14.25 -4.60
C THR A 201 8.96 -13.77 -3.83
N ALA A 202 9.07 -12.64 -3.10
CA ALA A 202 7.95 -12.05 -2.38
C ALA A 202 6.78 -11.67 -3.31
N ILE A 203 7.08 -11.08 -4.48
CA ILE A 203 6.09 -10.74 -5.52
C ILE A 203 5.43 -12.01 -6.07
N ILE A 204 6.21 -13.05 -6.37
CA ILE A 204 5.68 -14.33 -6.88
C ILE A 204 4.69 -14.92 -5.87
N VAL A 205 5.02 -14.91 -4.58
CA VAL A 205 4.13 -15.37 -3.51
C VAL A 205 2.89 -14.50 -3.41
N SER A 206 3.01 -13.18 -3.46
CA SER A 206 1.87 -12.26 -3.42
C SER A 206 0.89 -12.49 -4.59
N LEU A 207 1.42 -12.70 -5.80
CA LEU A 207 0.61 -13.07 -6.96
C LEU A 207 0.00 -14.47 -6.82
N GLY A 208 0.72 -15.42 -6.20
CA GLY A 208 0.20 -16.74 -5.85
C GLY A 208 -1.00 -16.64 -4.91
N VAL A 209 -0.88 -15.86 -3.83
CA VAL A 209 -1.96 -15.59 -2.88
C VAL A 209 -3.19 -14.99 -3.57
N MET A 210 -2.97 -14.00 -4.46
CA MET A 210 -4.04 -13.40 -5.25
C MET A 210 -4.76 -14.41 -6.15
N ARG A 211 -4.04 -15.38 -6.73
CA ARG A 211 -4.65 -16.40 -7.59
C ARG A 211 -5.41 -17.44 -6.77
N SER A 212 -4.83 -17.93 -5.68
CA SER A 212 -5.43 -18.97 -4.84
C SER A 212 -6.64 -18.48 -4.06
N ASN A 213 -6.70 -17.18 -3.71
CA ASN A 213 -7.76 -16.60 -2.88
C ASN A 213 -8.42 -15.37 -3.53
N ALA A 214 -8.57 -15.39 -4.86
CA ALA A 214 -8.94 -14.22 -5.66
C ALA A 214 -10.16 -13.46 -5.14
N PHE A 215 -11.25 -14.16 -4.82
CA PHE A 215 -12.46 -13.53 -4.32
C PHE A 215 -12.23 -12.76 -3.02
N VAL A 216 -11.61 -13.39 -2.02
CA VAL A 216 -11.37 -12.78 -0.71
C VAL A 216 -10.35 -11.66 -0.79
N MET A 217 -9.30 -11.83 -1.58
CA MET A 217 -8.28 -10.79 -1.76
C MET A 217 -8.79 -9.59 -2.56
N LEU A 218 -9.72 -9.78 -3.50
CA LEU A 218 -10.43 -8.68 -4.17
C LEU A 218 -11.38 -7.96 -3.20
N ALA A 219 -12.09 -8.70 -2.34
CA ALA A 219 -12.91 -8.10 -1.29
C ALA A 219 -12.06 -7.26 -0.33
N TRP A 220 -10.87 -7.74 0.05
CA TRP A 220 -9.91 -6.99 0.86
C TRP A 220 -9.42 -5.73 0.15
N ALA A 221 -9.10 -5.80 -1.14
CA ALA A 221 -8.70 -4.64 -1.94
C ALA A 221 -9.79 -3.55 -1.98
N VAL A 222 -11.04 -3.97 -2.23
CA VAL A 222 -12.21 -3.06 -2.24
C VAL A 222 -12.43 -2.43 -0.87
N LEU A 223 -12.28 -3.21 0.21
CA LEU A 223 -12.42 -2.72 1.57
C LEU A 223 -11.35 -1.68 1.92
N ILE A 224 -10.08 -1.96 1.59
CA ILE A 224 -8.98 -1.00 1.74
C ILE A 224 -9.29 0.28 0.96
N ALA A 225 -9.65 0.17 -0.32
CA ALA A 225 -9.94 1.32 -1.17
C ALA A 225 -11.09 2.17 -0.61
N ALA A 226 -12.19 1.55 -0.19
CA ALA A 226 -13.34 2.25 0.39
C ALA A 226 -12.99 2.96 1.70
N LEU A 227 -12.25 2.28 2.59
CA LEU A 227 -11.82 2.87 3.87
C LEU A 227 -10.84 4.03 3.68
N LEU A 228 -9.86 3.88 2.79
CA LEU A 228 -8.90 4.95 2.48
C LEU A 228 -9.61 6.15 1.85
N PHE A 229 -10.50 5.92 0.88
CA PHE A 229 -11.29 6.98 0.26
C PHE A 229 -12.12 7.74 1.32
N ALA A 230 -12.86 7.03 2.16
CA ALA A 230 -13.65 7.64 3.23
C ALA A 230 -12.77 8.40 4.24
N ALA A 231 -11.60 7.87 4.57
CA ALA A 231 -10.65 8.49 5.50
C ALA A 231 -9.98 9.76 4.95
N MET A 232 -9.93 9.91 3.63
CA MET A 232 -9.38 11.09 2.96
C MET A 232 -10.34 12.27 2.93
N ILE A 233 -11.66 12.03 2.95
CA ILE A 233 -12.72 13.06 2.92
C ILE A 233 -12.52 14.16 3.99
N PRO A 234 -12.29 13.85 5.28
CA PRO A 234 -12.07 14.88 6.31
C PRO A 234 -10.63 15.43 6.26
N ALA A 235 -10.21 15.96 5.11
CA ALA A 235 -8.88 16.50 4.87
C ALA A 235 -7.75 15.54 5.32
N PHE A 236 -7.81 14.28 4.88
CA PHE A 236 -6.86 13.22 5.23
C PHE A 236 -6.83 12.79 6.71
N LEU A 237 -7.52 13.49 7.62
CA LEU A 237 -7.41 13.23 9.06
C LEU A 237 -7.94 11.84 9.48
N GLY A 238 -8.86 11.24 8.72
CA GLY A 238 -9.33 9.88 8.99
C GLY A 238 -8.22 8.83 8.84
N LEU A 239 -7.18 9.13 8.07
CA LEU A 239 -6.04 8.23 7.88
C LEU A 239 -5.21 8.05 9.16
N MET A 240 -5.33 8.97 10.12
CA MET A 240 -4.73 8.83 11.46
C MET A 240 -5.18 7.56 12.19
N ILE A 241 -6.33 7.01 11.81
CA ILE A 241 -6.89 5.79 12.38
C ILE A 241 -6.87 4.67 11.34
N VAL A 242 -7.32 4.94 10.11
CA VAL A 242 -7.48 3.91 9.09
C VAL A 242 -6.14 3.31 8.65
N LEU A 243 -5.09 4.12 8.45
CA LEU A 243 -3.79 3.59 8.01
C LEU A 243 -3.14 2.67 9.05
N PRO A 244 -3.05 3.05 10.33
CA PRO A 244 -2.51 2.16 11.36
C PRO A 244 -3.22 0.81 11.40
N VAL A 245 -4.55 0.86 11.41
CA VAL A 245 -5.38 -0.33 11.53
C VAL A 245 -5.22 -1.23 10.31
N LEU A 246 -5.23 -0.67 9.10
CA LEU A 246 -5.03 -1.45 7.87
C LEU A 246 -3.61 -2.01 7.75
N GLY A 247 -2.59 -1.27 8.20
CA GLY A 247 -1.21 -1.76 8.23
C GLY A 247 -1.08 -3.00 9.12
N HIS A 248 -1.57 -2.91 10.37
CA HIS A 248 -1.56 -4.05 11.28
C HIS A 248 -2.46 -5.19 10.77
N ALA A 249 -3.65 -4.89 10.24
CA ALA A 249 -4.55 -5.92 9.71
C ALA A 249 -3.94 -6.67 8.52
N THR A 250 -3.22 -5.97 7.63
CA THR A 250 -2.55 -6.60 6.48
C THR A 250 -1.46 -7.57 6.94
N TRP A 251 -0.71 -7.25 8.00
CA TRP A 251 0.21 -8.22 8.64
C TRP A 251 -0.53 -9.50 9.09
N HIS A 252 -1.64 -9.32 9.80
CA HIS A 252 -2.44 -10.44 10.32
C HIS A 252 -3.10 -11.27 9.21
N LEU A 253 -3.47 -10.66 8.09
CA LEU A 253 -3.96 -11.39 6.92
C LEU A 253 -2.82 -12.15 6.22
N TYR A 254 -1.66 -11.52 6.07
CA TYR A 254 -0.44 -12.14 5.55
C TYR A 254 -0.07 -13.40 6.33
N ARG A 255 -0.01 -13.33 7.66
CA ARG A 255 0.33 -14.48 8.53
C ARG A 255 -0.64 -15.65 8.41
N ARG A 256 -1.92 -15.37 8.11
CA ARG A 256 -2.93 -16.43 7.89
C ARG A 256 -2.74 -17.13 6.55
N VAL A 257 -2.40 -16.38 5.50
CA VAL A 257 -2.36 -16.92 4.13
C VAL A 257 -0.99 -17.47 3.74
N VAL A 258 0.08 -16.95 4.34
CA VAL A 258 1.46 -17.38 4.12
C VAL A 258 1.97 -18.06 5.39
N ALA A 259 1.69 -19.36 5.52
CA ALA A 259 2.21 -20.16 6.62
C ALA A 259 3.72 -20.37 6.46
N GLY A 260 4.48 -20.23 7.55
CA GLY A 260 5.82 -20.80 7.65
C GLY A 260 5.68 -22.23 8.19
N PRO A 261 6.60 -23.16 7.88
CA PRO A 261 6.67 -24.39 8.65
C PRO A 261 6.87 -24.01 10.12
N ASP A 262 6.05 -24.58 11.00
CA ASP A 262 6.21 -24.46 12.46
C ASP A 262 7.61 -24.92 12.92
#